data_AF-U2DNA9-F1
#
_entry.id   AF-U2DNA9-F1
#
_cell.length_a   1.000
_cell.length_b   1.000
_cell.length_c   1.000
_cell.angle_alpha   90.00
_cell.angle_beta   90.00
_cell.angle_gamma   90.00
#
_symmetry.space_group_name_H-M   'P 1'
#
loop_
_entity.id
_entity.type
_entity.pdbx_description
1 polymer ?
#
loop_
_entity_poly.entity_id
_entity_poly.type
_entity_poly.pdbx_seq_one_letter_code
_entity_poly.pdbx_strand_id
1 'polypeptide(L)'
;MWLKGRTSFTKEEFIMNQTNTSKRIPTQINEFRGDYAFLSNFYPAPVSYMGQTYANNEAAFQAQKTLSAREQRKFCIFRMHNPSDAKKLGRDLTLRPD
;
A
#
# COMPACT_ATOMS: atom_id res chain seq x y z
N MET A 1 -56.09 8.68 15.75
CA MET A 1 -55.23 9.81 16.18
C MET A 1 -53.88 9.64 15.49
N TRP A 2 -53.66 10.34 14.38
CA TRP A 2 -52.39 10.28 13.63
C TRP A 2 -51.38 11.21 14.29
N LEU A 3 -50.27 10.65 14.83
CA LEU A 3 -49.15 11.45 15.31
C LEU A 3 -48.34 11.92 14.09
N LYS A 4 -48.51 13.21 13.76
CA LYS A 4 -47.80 13.90 12.68
C LYS A 4 -46.28 13.80 12.91
N GLY A 5 -45.59 13.20 11.94
CA GLY A 5 -44.15 13.26 11.81
C GLY A 5 -43.66 14.70 11.70
N ARG A 6 -42.79 15.09 12.61
CA ARG A 6 -41.76 16.10 12.38
C ARG A 6 -40.56 15.35 11.81
N THR A 7 -39.83 15.77 10.80
CA THR A 7 -39.80 17.04 10.06
C THR A 7 -38.93 16.72 8.85
N SER A 8 -39.35 17.21 7.69
CA SER A 8 -38.54 17.32 6.48
C SER A 8 -37.14 17.84 6.80
N PHE A 9 -36.10 17.11 6.36
CA PHE A 9 -34.74 17.62 6.30
C PHE A 9 -34.76 18.91 5.49
N THR A 10 -34.27 20.00 6.08
CA THR A 10 -34.12 21.26 5.34
C THR A 10 -33.06 21.11 4.26
N LYS A 11 -33.16 21.91 3.19
CA LYS A 11 -32.17 21.89 2.10
C LYS A 11 -30.78 22.25 2.64
N GLU A 12 -30.75 23.07 3.67
CA GLU A 12 -29.59 23.52 4.42
C GLU A 12 -28.97 22.38 5.24
N GLU A 13 -29.77 21.57 5.96
CA GLU A 13 -29.30 20.37 6.66
C GLU A 13 -28.79 19.29 5.70
N PHE A 14 -29.43 19.13 4.54
CA PHE A 14 -28.97 18.22 3.48
C PHE A 14 -27.63 18.68 2.86
N ILE A 15 -27.46 19.98 2.66
CA ILE A 15 -26.20 20.57 2.16
C ILE A 15 -25.10 20.49 3.24
N MET A 16 -25.40 20.77 4.52
CA MET A 16 -24.43 20.67 5.63
C MET A 16 -23.92 19.23 5.86
N ASN A 17 -24.77 18.23 5.65
CA ASN A 17 -24.37 16.81 5.71
C ASN A 17 -23.52 16.37 4.50
N GLN A 18 -23.53 17.12 3.39
CA GLN A 18 -22.68 16.84 2.22
C GLN A 18 -21.33 17.57 2.27
N THR A 19 -21.22 18.70 2.97
CA THR A 19 -19.98 19.49 3.01
C THR A 19 -18.94 19.00 4.02
N ASN A 20 -19.28 18.07 4.91
CA ASN A 20 -18.36 17.51 5.91
C ASN A 20 -17.53 16.31 5.42
N THR A 21 -17.59 15.96 4.13
CA THR A 21 -16.84 14.82 3.56
C THR A 21 -15.77 15.21 2.55
N SER A 22 -15.37 16.49 2.49
CA SER A 22 -14.12 16.84 1.81
C SER A 22 -12.98 16.51 2.75
N LYS A 23 -12.47 15.26 2.70
CA LYS A 23 -11.22 14.87 3.37
C LYS A 23 -10.17 15.92 3.00
N ARG A 24 -9.82 16.81 3.93
CA ARG A 24 -8.77 17.81 3.70
C ARG A 24 -7.50 17.04 3.37
N ILE A 25 -6.96 17.26 2.17
CA ILE A 25 -5.66 16.71 1.80
C ILE A 25 -4.62 17.43 2.68
N PRO A 26 -3.93 16.72 3.59
CA PRO A 26 -2.87 17.31 4.38
C PRO A 26 -1.78 17.87 3.47
N THR A 27 -1.22 19.00 3.87
CA THR A 27 -0.10 19.66 3.17
C THR A 27 1.21 18.89 3.28
N GLN A 28 1.31 17.95 4.23
CA GLN A 28 2.47 17.12 4.48
C GLN A 28 2.05 15.71 4.89
N ILE A 29 2.76 14.71 4.36
CA ILE A 29 2.61 13.30 4.73
C ILE A 29 3.74 12.95 5.70
N ASN A 30 3.41 12.73 6.97
CA ASN A 30 4.40 12.44 8.01
C ASN A 30 4.73 10.94 8.12
N GLU A 31 3.84 10.07 7.63
CA GLU A 31 4.03 8.62 7.68
C GLU A 31 3.33 7.91 6.51
N PHE A 32 3.87 6.77 6.10
CA PHE A 32 3.33 5.94 5.03
C PHE A 32 2.41 4.85 5.61
N ARG A 33 1.33 5.29 6.26
CA ARG A 33 0.31 4.44 6.89
C ARG A 33 -1.09 5.01 6.63
N GLY A 34 -2.12 4.24 6.98
CA GLY A 34 -3.52 4.64 6.78
C GLY A 34 -3.81 4.97 5.32
N ASP A 35 -4.38 6.15 5.06
CA ASP A 35 -4.69 6.67 3.72
C ASP A 35 -3.43 6.79 2.82
N TYR A 36 -2.23 6.84 3.40
CA TYR A 36 -0.94 6.93 2.70
C TYR A 36 -0.13 5.64 2.71
N ALA A 37 -0.73 4.51 3.11
CA ALA A 37 -0.03 3.22 3.14
C ALA A 37 0.53 2.82 1.78
N PHE A 38 -0.09 3.25 0.67
CA PHE A 38 0.35 2.99 -0.70
C PHE A 38 1.74 3.54 -1.04
N LEU A 39 2.25 4.49 -0.26
CA LEU A 39 3.61 5.01 -0.39
C LEU A 39 4.67 4.11 0.24
N SER A 40 4.27 3.12 1.05
CA SER A 40 5.19 2.20 1.70
C SER A 40 5.69 1.13 0.74
N ASN A 41 6.97 0.75 0.85
CA ASN A 41 7.49 -0.41 0.11
C ASN A 41 6.83 -1.74 0.52
N PHE A 42 6.19 -1.77 1.68
CA PHE A 42 5.44 -2.92 2.19
C PHE A 42 4.01 -2.99 1.65
N TYR A 43 3.58 -1.99 0.88
CA TYR A 43 2.25 -2.00 0.29
C TYR A 43 2.14 -3.09 -0.79
N PRO A 44 1.05 -3.89 -0.81
CA PRO A 44 0.86 -4.94 -1.80
C PRO A 44 0.50 -4.34 -3.16
N ALA A 45 1.52 -3.94 -3.91
CA ALA A 45 1.41 -3.47 -5.29
C ALA A 45 2.37 -4.30 -6.17
N PRO A 46 1.84 -5.16 -7.07
CA PRO A 46 2.66 -5.93 -7.98
C PRO A 46 3.55 -5.03 -8.85
N VAL A 47 4.84 -5.37 -8.94
CA VAL A 47 5.82 -4.65 -9.75
C VAL A 47 6.57 -5.62 -10.66
N SER A 48 6.68 -5.27 -11.94
CA SER A 48 7.45 -6.02 -12.93
C SER A 48 8.77 -5.31 -13.20
N TYR A 49 9.88 -6.04 -13.01
CA TYR A 49 11.23 -5.52 -13.22
C TYR A 49 12.14 -6.63 -13.76
N MET A 50 12.91 -6.32 -14.81
CA MET A 50 13.86 -7.26 -15.45
C MET A 50 13.24 -8.64 -15.79
N GLY A 51 12.01 -8.63 -16.31
CA GLY A 51 11.29 -9.85 -16.70
C GLY A 51 10.71 -10.68 -15.54
N GLN A 52 10.82 -10.21 -14.29
CA GLN A 52 10.23 -10.85 -13.11
C GLN A 52 9.20 -9.94 -12.46
N THR A 53 8.05 -10.49 -12.09
CA THR A 53 7.03 -9.80 -11.28
C THR A 53 7.18 -10.16 -9.80
N TYR A 54 7.04 -9.16 -8.94
CA TYR A 54 7.12 -9.22 -7.48
C TYR A 54 5.81 -8.70 -6.87
N ALA A 55 5.42 -9.18 -5.69
CA ALA A 55 4.15 -8.79 -5.06
C ALA A 55 4.12 -7.37 -4.48
N ASN A 56 5.30 -6.81 -4.19
CA ASN A 56 5.48 -5.48 -3.59
C ASN A 56 6.91 -4.97 -3.88
N ASN A 57 7.16 -3.70 -3.60
CA ASN A 57 8.46 -3.06 -3.79
C ASN A 57 9.56 -3.66 -2.90
N GLU A 58 9.25 -4.07 -1.67
CA GLU A 58 10.24 -4.69 -0.78
C GLU A 58 10.79 -5.99 -1.37
N ALA A 59 9.93 -6.84 -1.94
CA ALA A 59 10.35 -8.09 -2.58
C ALA A 59 11.26 -7.84 -3.80
N ALA A 60 10.92 -6.87 -4.65
CA ALA A 60 11.79 -6.46 -5.74
C ALA A 60 13.13 -5.93 -5.22
N PHE A 61 13.11 -5.00 -4.26
CA PHE A 61 14.32 -4.41 -3.69
C PHE A 61 15.28 -5.48 -3.13
N GLN A 62 14.76 -6.43 -2.35
CA GLN A 62 15.57 -7.49 -1.76
C GLN A 62 16.11 -8.47 -2.81
N ALA A 63 15.31 -8.83 -3.83
CA ALA A 63 15.77 -9.67 -4.93
C ALA A 63 16.97 -9.04 -5.65
N GLN A 64 16.92 -7.73 -5.86
CA GLN A 64 17.97 -7.03 -6.58
C GLN A 64 19.26 -6.91 -5.77
N LYS A 65 19.26 -7.13 -4.44
CA LYS A 65 20.52 -7.11 -3.66
C LYS A 65 21.53 -8.18 -4.04
N THR A 66 21.17 -9.18 -4.83
CA THR A 66 22.08 -10.25 -5.24
C THR A 66 22.11 -10.40 -6.76
N LEU A 67 23.21 -10.91 -7.31
CA LEU A 67 23.31 -11.29 -8.73
C LEU A 67 22.81 -12.73 -8.99
N SER A 68 22.53 -13.50 -7.94
CA SER A 68 22.09 -14.89 -8.09
C SER A 68 20.63 -14.95 -8.56
N ALA A 69 20.43 -15.35 -9.83
CA ALA A 69 19.09 -15.59 -10.38
C ALA A 69 18.28 -16.63 -9.58
N ARG A 70 18.95 -17.61 -8.95
CA ARG A 70 18.29 -18.60 -8.09
C ARG A 70 17.69 -17.95 -6.85
N GLU A 71 18.43 -17.05 -6.21
CA GLU A 71 17.98 -16.33 -5.02
C GLU A 71 16.91 -15.29 -5.39
N GLN A 72 17.10 -14.55 -6.48
CA GLN A 72 16.09 -13.60 -7.01
C GLN A 72 14.72 -14.24 -7.23
N ARG A 73 14.68 -15.44 -7.82
CA ARG A 73 13.42 -16.18 -8.05
C ARG A 73 12.65 -16.47 -6.77
N LYS A 74 13.29 -16.52 -5.59
CA LYS A 74 12.58 -16.75 -4.32
C LYS A 74 11.62 -15.60 -3.98
N PHE A 75 11.90 -14.40 -4.47
CA PHE A 75 11.08 -13.21 -4.24
C PHE A 75 9.95 -13.02 -5.26
N CYS A 76 9.84 -13.90 -6.27
CA CYS A 76 8.82 -13.74 -7.31
C CYS A 76 7.42 -13.72 -6.72
N ILE A 77 6.50 -13.05 -7.41
CA ILE A 77 5.11 -12.91 -6.98
C ILE A 77 4.46 -14.26 -6.65
N PHE A 78 4.78 -15.33 -7.39
CA PHE A 78 4.22 -16.66 -7.12
C PHE A 78 4.77 -17.36 -5.87
N ARG A 79 5.87 -16.87 -5.29
CA ARG A 79 6.54 -17.47 -4.12
C ARG A 79 6.50 -16.58 -2.88
N MET A 80 6.46 -15.26 -3.05
CA MET A 80 6.64 -14.33 -1.95
C MET A 80 5.71 -13.12 -2.07
N HIS A 81 4.70 -13.11 -1.19
CA HIS A 81 3.71 -12.03 -1.11
C HIS A 81 3.92 -11.12 0.12
N ASN A 82 4.44 -11.67 1.22
CA ASN A 82 4.63 -10.93 2.46
C ASN A 82 5.95 -10.12 2.42
N PRO A 83 5.91 -8.78 2.48
CA PRO A 83 7.11 -7.95 2.48
C PRO A 83 7.98 -8.17 3.71
N SER A 84 7.42 -8.59 4.84
CA SER A 84 8.20 -8.88 6.04
C SER A 84 9.12 -10.08 5.85
N ASP A 85 8.66 -11.10 5.13
CA ASP A 85 9.44 -12.29 4.84
C ASP A 85 10.49 -12.00 3.77
N ALA A 86 10.16 -11.17 2.78
CA ALA A 86 11.13 -10.64 1.83
C ALA A 86 12.27 -9.90 2.54
N LYS A 87 11.92 -8.99 3.47
CA LYS A 87 12.92 -8.25 4.25
C LYS A 87 13.81 -9.16 5.07
N LYS A 88 13.26 -10.20 5.70
CA LYS A 88 14.02 -11.19 6.47
C LYS A 88 14.98 -11.96 5.57
N LEU A 89 14.47 -12.59 4.52
CA LEU A 89 15.28 -13.38 3.58
C LEU A 89 16.38 -12.54 2.93
N GLY A 90 16.07 -11.29 2.59
CA GLY A 90 16.99 -10.35 1.98
C GLY A 90 18.17 -9.92 2.86
N ARG A 91 18.11 -10.13 4.18
CA ARG A 91 19.24 -9.87 5.09
C ARG A 91 20.35 -10.91 4.96
N ASP A 92 20.00 -12.13 4.57
CA ASP A 92 20.92 -13.26 4.49
C ASP A 92 21.48 -13.46 3.06
N LEU A 93 21.14 -12.58 2.13
CA LEU A 93 21.62 -12.64 0.76
C LEU A 93 23.08 -12.20 0.65
N THR A 94 23.82 -12.89 -0.22
CA THR A 94 25.10 -12.38 -0.71
C THR A 94 24.85 -11.15 -1.56
N LEU A 95 25.39 -10.02 -1.10
CA LEU A 95 25.24 -8.73 -1.77
C LEU A 95 26.00 -8.69 -3.09
N ARG A 96 25.46 -7.92 -4.02
CA ARG A 96 26.21 -7.47 -5.21
C ARG A 96 27.43 -6.64 -4.77
N PRO A 97 28.50 -6.62 -5.57
CA PRO A 97 29.75 -5.95 -5.19
C PRO A 97 29.77 -4.42 -5.41
N ASP A 98 28.66 -3.81 -5.84
CA ASP A 98 28.55 -2.36 -6.12
C ASP A 98 28.51 -1.47 -4.86
#